data_AF-I1BN08-F1
#
_entry.id   AF-I1BN08-F1
#
_cell.length_a   1.000
_cell.length_b   1.000
_cell.length_c   1.000
_cell.angle_alpha   90.00
_cell.angle_beta   90.00
_cell.angle_gamma   90.00
#
_symmetry.space_group_name_H-M   'P 1'
#
loop_
_entity.id
_entity.type
_entity.pdbx_description
1 polymer ?
#
loop_
_entity_poly.entity_id
_entity_poly.type
_entity_poly.pdbx_seq_one_letter_code
_entity_poly.pdbx_strand_id
1 'polypeptide(L)'
;MWSVDKKKFVGYVVHFVVTALLIPALLLARHSVITENKAIMGLFQASQIIMIVDFIVVLVDSAGSWVFWILAVCVAIFLCFVTVVVGVLVSQNFDKGLKPYMQRLFESYEDKDLLNSRDHVKNEEWLIDEDYSIPQEHK
;
A
#
# COMPACT_ATOMS: atom_id res chain seq x y z
N MET A 1 -15.84 48.65 4.62
CA MET A 1 -16.31 47.26 4.81
C MET A 1 -15.49 46.38 3.87
N TRP A 2 -14.65 45.50 4.42
CA TRP A 2 -13.85 44.48 3.73
C TRP A 2 -12.78 44.94 2.72
N SER A 3 -11.67 45.48 3.24
CA SER A 3 -10.37 45.31 2.59
C SER A 3 -9.58 44.31 3.42
N VAL A 4 -9.86 43.02 3.24
CA VAL A 4 -8.93 42.00 3.75
C VAL A 4 -7.63 42.19 3.01
N ASP A 5 -6.55 42.39 3.75
CA ASP A 5 -5.21 42.45 3.21
C ASP A 5 -5.01 41.23 2.30
N LYS A 6 -4.93 41.47 0.99
CA LYS A 6 -4.86 40.41 -0.04
C LYS A 6 -3.80 39.36 0.29
N LYS A 7 -2.74 39.76 1.00
CA LYS A 7 -1.66 38.91 1.50
C LYS A 7 -2.14 37.88 2.54
N LYS A 8 -2.95 38.29 3.52
CA LYS A 8 -3.51 37.40 4.55
C LYS A 8 -4.53 36.44 3.96
N PHE A 9 -5.37 36.95 3.05
CA PHE A 9 -6.34 36.11 2.32
C PHE A 9 -5.65 34.99 1.53
N VAL A 10 -4.58 35.32 0.79
CA VAL A 10 -3.80 34.32 0.05
C VAL A 10 -3.20 33.28 0.99
N GLY A 11 -2.68 33.69 2.16
CA GLY A 11 -2.19 32.76 3.18
C GLY A 11 -3.26 31.75 3.63
N TYR A 12 -4.45 32.21 3.98
CA TYR A 12 -5.56 31.33 4.37
C TYR A 12 -5.98 30.37 3.26
N VAL A 13 -6.00 30.82 2.00
CA VAL A 13 -6.29 29.96 0.86
C VAL A 13 -5.23 28.88 0.71
N VAL A 14 -3.94 29.21 0.88
CA VAL A 14 -2.85 28.22 0.83
C VAL A 14 -3.02 27.18 1.94
N HIS A 15 -3.20 27.60 3.20
CA HIS A 15 -3.41 26.68 4.32
C HIS A 15 -4.62 25.75 4.09
N PHE A 16 -5.72 26.31 3.57
CA PHE A 16 -6.91 25.53 3.25
C PHE A 16 -6.65 24.50 2.14
N VAL A 17 -5.96 24.88 1.06
CA VAL A 17 -5.62 23.98 -0.04
C VAL A 17 -4.66 22.88 0.42
N VAL A 18 -3.63 23.24 1.19
CA VAL A 18 -2.65 22.30 1.76
C VAL A 18 -3.36 21.31 2.69
N THR A 19 -4.25 21.79 3.55
CA THR A 19 -5.06 20.95 4.44
C THR A 19 -6.04 20.06 3.67
N ALA A 20 -6.66 20.56 2.61
CA ALA A 20 -7.54 19.75 1.76
C ALA A 20 -6.78 18.61 1.05
N LEU A 21 -5.49 18.84 0.75
CA LEU A 21 -4.57 17.86 0.16
C LEU A 21 -4.25 16.69 1.13
N LEU A 22 -4.59 16.81 2.40
CA LEU A 22 -4.48 15.73 3.39
C LEU A 22 -5.41 14.56 3.04
N ILE A 23 -6.59 14.83 2.47
CA ILE A 23 -7.53 13.78 2.02
C ILE A 23 -6.92 12.90 0.92
N PRO A 24 -6.47 13.44 -0.23
CA PRO A 24 -5.81 12.63 -1.25
C PRO A 24 -4.50 12.02 -0.75
N ALA A 25 -3.76 12.68 0.16
CA ALA A 25 -2.57 12.08 0.77
C ALA A 25 -2.91 10.80 1.57
N LEU A 26 -4.02 10.78 2.32
CA LEU A 26 -4.48 9.58 3.03
C LEU A 26 -4.92 8.47 2.06
N LEU A 27 -5.55 8.81 0.94
CA LEU A 27 -5.88 7.83 -0.10
C LEU A 27 -4.62 7.25 -0.75
N LEU A 28 -3.60 8.09 -1.00
CA LEU A 28 -2.30 7.65 -1.49
C LEU A 28 -1.59 6.74 -0.47
N ALA A 29 -1.67 7.04 0.83
CA ALA A 29 -1.14 6.16 1.86
C ALA A 29 -1.83 4.79 1.82
N ARG A 30 -3.17 4.76 1.75
CA ARG A 30 -3.92 3.51 1.62
C ARG A 30 -3.50 2.73 0.38
N HIS A 31 -3.40 3.40 -0.77
CA HIS A 31 -2.99 2.77 -2.01
C HIS A 31 -1.53 2.26 -1.95
N SER A 32 -0.64 3.04 -1.34
CA SER A 32 0.76 2.67 -1.14
C SER A 32 0.92 1.43 -0.26
N VAL A 33 0.08 1.29 0.77
CA VAL A 33 0.09 0.11 1.64
C VAL A 33 -0.42 -1.12 0.88
N ILE A 34 -1.48 -0.98 0.08
CA ILE A 34 -2.03 -2.09 -0.72
C ILE A 34 -1.03 -2.56 -1.79
N THR A 35 -0.33 -1.62 -2.43
CA THR A 35 0.61 -1.91 -3.53
C THR A 35 2.04 -2.22 -3.05
N GLU A 36 2.29 -2.15 -1.73
CA GLU A 36 3.63 -2.24 -1.11
C GLU A 36 4.68 -1.33 -1.80
N ASN A 37 4.24 -0.20 -2.38
CA ASN A 37 5.13 0.65 -3.16
C ASN A 37 5.87 1.66 -2.27
N LYS A 38 7.16 1.41 -2.05
CA LYS A 38 8.07 2.27 -1.26
C LYS A 38 8.18 3.70 -1.79
N ALA A 39 8.12 3.90 -3.11
CA ALA A 39 8.23 5.22 -3.71
C ALA A 39 7.01 6.11 -3.40
N ILE A 40 5.80 5.53 -3.49
CA ILE A 40 4.55 6.25 -3.19
C ILE A 40 4.47 6.55 -1.68
N MET A 41 4.92 5.63 -0.82
CA MET A 41 5.00 5.87 0.62
C MET A 41 5.99 7.00 0.94
N GLY A 42 7.14 7.06 0.26
CA GLY A 42 8.10 8.16 0.41
C GLY A 42 7.50 9.52 0.04
N LEU A 43 6.71 9.59 -1.05
CA LEU A 43 5.98 10.80 -1.42
C LEU A 43 4.93 11.19 -0.39
N PHE A 44 4.19 10.23 0.15
CA PHE A 44 3.26 10.46 1.25
C PHE A 44 4.00 11.02 2.48
N GLN A 45 5.14 10.43 2.84
CA GLN A 45 5.96 10.88 3.95
C GLN A 45 6.45 12.33 3.77
N ALA A 46 6.89 12.68 2.56
CA ALA A 46 7.29 14.06 2.23
C ALA A 46 6.11 15.02 2.36
N SER A 47 4.91 14.63 1.93
CA SER A 47 3.71 15.45 2.10
C SER A 47 3.36 15.70 3.56
N GLN A 48 3.57 14.72 4.45
CA GLN A 48 3.36 14.90 5.90
C GLN A 48 4.35 15.89 6.52
N ILE A 49 5.59 15.94 6.04
CA ILE A 49 6.57 16.94 6.50
C ILE A 49 6.11 18.35 6.11
N ILE A 50 5.61 18.53 4.88
CA ILE A 50 5.05 19.81 4.42
C ILE A 50 3.86 20.24 5.29
N MET A 51 2.97 19.30 5.64
CA MET A 51 1.84 19.56 6.55
C MET A 51 2.30 20.03 7.94
N ILE A 52 3.36 19.43 8.48
CA ILE A 52 3.91 19.85 9.79
C ILE A 52 4.40 21.29 9.72
N VAL A 53 5.11 21.66 8.64
CA VAL A 53 5.58 23.04 8.44
C VAL A 53 4.40 24.00 8.32
N ASP A 54 3.35 23.63 7.58
CA ASP A 54 2.13 24.44 7.43
C ASP A 54 1.45 24.67 8.78
N PHE A 55 1.30 23.63 9.62
CA PHE A 55 0.72 23.77 10.95
C PHE A 55 1.56 24.63 11.89
N ILE A 56 2.89 24.63 11.76
CA ILE A 56 3.76 25.54 12.53
C ILE A 56 3.49 27.01 12.13
N VAL A 57 3.34 27.29 10.83
CA VAL A 57 2.99 28.63 10.35
C VAL A 57 1.62 29.06 10.87
N VAL A 58 0.63 28.17 10.81
CA VAL A 58 -0.72 28.41 11.36
C VAL A 58 -0.68 28.66 12.87
N LEU A 59 0.18 27.94 13.60
CA LEU A 59 0.35 28.13 15.05
C LEU A 59 0.90 29.52 15.38
N VAL A 60 1.87 30.01 14.61
CA VAL A 60 2.43 31.36 14.77
C VAL A 60 1.37 32.43 14.49
N ASP A 61 0.58 32.28 13.42
CA ASP A 61 -0.52 33.21 13.11
C ASP A 61 -1.64 33.17 14.19
N SER A 62 -1.80 32.02 14.85
CA SER A 62 -2.78 31.78 15.90
C SER A 62 -2.35 32.25 17.29
N ALA A 63 -1.14 32.82 17.47
CA ALA A 63 -0.62 33.22 18.78
C ALA A 63 -1.48 34.28 19.51
N GLY A 64 -2.30 35.03 18.78
CA GLY A 64 -3.30 35.96 19.32
C GLY A 64 -4.73 35.43 19.36
N SER A 65 -4.94 34.15 19.01
CA SER A 65 -6.26 33.52 18.92
C SER A 65 -6.67 32.87 20.24
N TRP A 66 -7.91 32.38 20.29
CA TRP A 66 -8.45 31.65 21.42
C TRP A 66 -7.62 30.40 21.74
N VAL A 67 -7.37 30.14 23.03
CA VAL A 67 -6.54 29.01 23.50
C VAL A 67 -6.99 27.66 22.93
N PHE A 68 -8.30 27.48 22.73
CA PHE A 68 -8.86 26.28 22.11
C PHE A 68 -8.29 26.00 20.71
N TRP A 69 -8.12 27.03 19.88
CA TRP A 69 -7.59 26.89 18.52
C TRP A 69 -6.10 26.53 18.54
N ILE A 70 -5.34 27.14 19.45
CA ILE A 70 -3.92 26.83 19.65
C ILE A 70 -3.77 25.35 20.06
N LEU A 71 -4.60 24.88 21.00
CA LEU A 71 -4.60 23.49 21.43
C LEU A 71 -4.97 22.53 20.29
N ALA A 72 -5.98 22.88 19.48
CA ALA A 72 -6.37 22.08 18.31
C ALA A 72 -5.21 21.93 17.31
N VAL A 73 -4.47 23.01 17.04
CA VAL A 73 -3.29 22.97 16.15
C VAL A 73 -2.17 22.12 16.76
N CYS A 74 -1.92 22.22 18.06
CA CYS A 74 -0.94 21.36 18.74
C CYS A 74 -1.28 19.87 18.62
N VAL A 75 -2.56 19.50 18.78
CA VAL A 75 -3.02 18.12 18.60
C VAL A 75 -2.85 17.67 17.14
N ALA A 76 -3.14 18.53 16.17
CA ALA A 76 -2.93 18.23 14.75
C ALA A 76 -1.45 17.94 14.43
N ILE A 77 -0.52 18.75 14.95
CA ILE A 77 0.92 18.52 14.80
C ILE A 77 1.32 17.17 15.40
N PHE A 78 0.83 16.86 16.60
CA PHE A 78 1.09 15.58 17.26
C PHE A 78 0.60 14.39 16.42
N LEU A 79 -0.61 14.47 15.86
CA LEU A 79 -1.16 13.44 14.98
C LEU A 79 -0.34 13.27 13.69
N CYS A 80 0.12 14.36 13.08
CA CYS A 80 1.04 14.28 11.94
C CYS A 80 2.35 13.58 12.31
N PHE A 81 2.92 13.87 13.48
CA PHE A 81 4.14 13.21 13.94
C PHE A 81 3.94 11.70 14.09
N VAL A 82 2.85 11.28 14.75
CA VAL A 82 2.49 9.85 14.87
C VAL A 82 2.31 9.22 13.49
N THR A 83 1.66 9.92 12.56
CA THR A 83 1.44 9.44 11.18
C THR A 83 2.76 9.20 10.45
N VAL A 84 3.75 10.09 10.61
CA VAL A 84 5.10 9.92 10.03
C VAL A 84 5.78 8.69 10.61
N VAL A 85 5.72 8.49 11.94
CA VAL A 85 6.34 7.33 12.60
C VAL A 85 5.70 6.03 12.12
N VAL A 86 4.37 5.96 12.07
CA VAL A 86 3.65 4.79 11.53
C VAL A 86 4.03 4.56 10.07
N GLY A 87 4.14 5.62 9.26
CA GLY A 87 4.62 5.54 7.87
C GLY A 87 6.01 4.90 7.76
N VAL A 88 6.96 5.29 8.62
CA VAL A 88 8.30 4.67 8.66
C VAL A 88 8.19 3.18 8.98
N LEU A 89 7.48 2.82 10.04
CA LEU A 89 7.36 1.42 10.47
C LEU A 89 6.73 0.55 9.38
N VAL A 90 5.68 1.05 8.73
CA VAL A 90 5.02 0.35 7.61
C VAL A 90 5.97 0.22 6.42
N SER A 91 6.72 1.27 6.09
CA SER A 91 7.68 1.24 4.97
C SER A 91 8.82 0.23 5.18
N GLN A 92 9.25 0.02 6.42
CA GLN A 92 10.25 -0.98 6.81
C GLN A 92 9.69 -2.41 6.78
N ASN A 93 8.37 -2.54 6.84
CA ASN A 93 7.68 -3.82 6.76
C ASN A 93 7.27 -4.21 5.32
N PHE A 94 7.33 -3.27 4.36
CA PHE A 94 7.12 -3.59 2.95
C PHE A 94 8.17 -4.60 2.46
N ASP A 95 7.71 -5.58 1.67
CA ASP A 95 8.41 -6.81 1.24
C ASP A 95 8.56 -7.92 2.30
N LYS A 96 8.16 -7.73 3.56
CA LYS A 96 8.22 -8.78 4.59
C LYS A 96 6.89 -9.55 4.79
N GLY A 97 5.78 -9.06 4.24
CA GLY A 97 4.43 -9.53 4.58
C GLY A 97 3.75 -10.49 3.61
N LEU A 98 3.78 -10.24 2.28
CA LEU A 98 2.91 -10.96 1.33
C LEU A 98 3.64 -11.77 0.25
N LYS A 99 4.75 -11.25 -0.29
CA LYS A 99 5.49 -11.90 -1.39
C LYS A 99 5.95 -13.33 -1.10
N PRO A 100 6.64 -13.63 0.02
CA PRO A 100 7.13 -14.99 0.24
C PRO A 100 5.98 -15.99 0.47
N TYR A 101 4.85 -15.56 1.03
CA TYR A 101 3.70 -16.43 1.27
C TYR A 101 2.90 -16.70 0.00
N MET A 102 2.71 -15.69 -0.85
CA MET A 102 2.10 -15.88 -2.18
C MET A 102 3.02 -16.69 -3.11
N GLN A 103 4.33 -16.45 -3.07
CA GLN A 103 5.30 -17.22 -3.84
C GLN A 103 5.27 -18.70 -3.44
N ARG A 104 5.21 -19.02 -2.14
CA ARG A 104 5.00 -20.41 -1.67
C ARG A 104 3.68 -21.03 -2.14
N LEU A 105 2.61 -20.25 -2.24
CA LEU A 105 1.30 -20.75 -2.72
C LEU A 105 1.34 -21.11 -4.21
N PHE A 106 2.01 -20.30 -5.04
CA PHE A 106 2.17 -20.60 -6.47
C PHE A 106 3.18 -21.74 -6.70
N GLU A 107 4.30 -21.75 -5.99
CA GLU A 107 5.33 -22.79 -6.08
C GLU A 107 4.78 -24.16 -5.61
N SER A 108 3.91 -24.18 -4.58
CA SER A 108 3.23 -25.40 -4.14
C SER A 108 2.12 -25.88 -5.09
N TYR A 109 1.60 -25.04 -5.99
CA TYR A 109 0.61 -25.45 -7.00
C TYR A 109 1.33 -26.07 -8.20
N GLU A 110 2.41 -25.43 -8.66
CA GLU A 110 3.21 -25.89 -9.80
C GLU A 110 3.87 -27.26 -9.52
N ASP A 111 4.37 -27.48 -8.30
CA ASP A 111 4.94 -28.76 -7.88
C ASP A 111 3.89 -29.90 -7.82
N LYS A 112 2.65 -29.57 -7.43
CA LYS A 112 1.53 -30.53 -7.38
C LYS A 112 1.04 -30.93 -8.77
N ASP A 113 1.00 -30.00 -9.72
CA ASP A 113 0.60 -30.30 -11.09
C ASP A 113 1.65 -31.15 -11.83
N LEU A 114 2.94 -30.94 -11.54
CA LEU A 114 4.04 -31.76 -12.04
C LEU A 114 4.04 -33.18 -11.45
N LEU A 115 3.72 -33.34 -10.17
CA LEU A 115 3.56 -34.64 -9.52
C LEU A 115 2.35 -35.41 -10.07
N ASN A 116 1.20 -34.74 -10.23
CA ASN A 116 -0.02 -35.35 -10.76
C ASN A 116 0.15 -35.79 -12.23
N SER A 117 0.84 -34.98 -13.05
CA SER A 117 1.14 -35.34 -14.43
C SER A 117 2.09 -36.55 -14.53
N ARG A 118 3.05 -36.70 -13.60
CA ARG A 118 3.96 -37.85 -13.54
C ARG A 118 3.25 -39.15 -13.12
N ASP A 119 2.32 -39.09 -12.18
CA ASP A 119 1.56 -40.27 -11.75
C ASP A 119 0.59 -40.74 -12.84
N HIS A 120 -0.02 -39.82 -13.61
CA HIS A 120 -0.86 -40.19 -14.74
C HIS A 120 -0.07 -40.90 -15.86
N VAL A 121 1.14 -40.42 -16.19
CA VAL A 121 2.00 -41.05 -17.21
C VAL A 121 2.50 -42.43 -16.76
N LYS A 122 2.80 -42.61 -15.47
CA LYS A 122 3.25 -43.90 -14.91
C LYS A 122 2.14 -44.95 -14.89
N ASN A 123 0.88 -44.54 -14.75
CA ASN A 123 -0.27 -45.46 -14.79
C ASN A 123 -0.62 -45.94 -16.21
N GLU A 124 -0.13 -45.28 -17.26
CA GLU A 124 -0.33 -45.68 -18.66
C GLU A 124 0.82 -46.54 -19.21
N GLU A 125 1.93 -46.68 -18.48
CA GLU A 125 3.09 -47.51 -18.87
C GLU A 125 2.85 -49.03 -18.68
N TRP A 126 1.69 -49.43 -18.15
CA TRP A 126 1.25 -50.83 -18.02
C TRP A 126 0.06 -51.19 -18.93
N LEU A 127 -0.01 -50.60 -20.13
CA LEU A 127 -0.82 -51.13 -21.23
C LEU A 127 0.04 -52.17 -21.99
N ILE A 128 -0.18 -53.41 -21.57
CA ILE A 128 0.33 -54.66 -22.13
C ILE A 128 0.12 -54.67 -23.65
N ASP A 129 1.18 -54.97 -24.40
CA ASP A 129 1.12 -55.27 -25.84
C ASP A 129 0.25 -56.53 -26.06
N GLU A 130 -1.04 -56.36 -26.33
CA GLU A 130 -1.92 -57.47 -26.76
C GLU A 130 -1.70 -57.81 -28.24
N ASP A 131 -0.49 -58.23 -28.61
CA ASP A 131 -0.24 -58.97 -29.85
C ASP A 131 -0.34 -60.48 -29.57
N TYR A 132 -1.54 -60.95 -29.19
CA TYR A 132 -1.85 -62.37 -29.14
C TYR A 132 -2.33 -62.85 -30.51
N SER A 133 -1.40 -63.41 -31.28
CA SER A 133 -1.66 -64.12 -32.54
C SER A 133 -2.54 -65.36 -32.32
N ILE A 134 -3.78 -65.35 -32.85
CA ILE A 134 -4.67 -66.53 -32.90
C ILE A 134 -4.39 -67.30 -34.22
N PRO A 135 -4.19 -68.64 -34.20
CA PRO A 135 -4.02 -69.41 -35.43
C PRO A 135 -5.36 -69.60 -36.16
N GLN A 136 -5.38 -69.31 -37.46
CA GLN A 136 -6.51 -69.58 -38.34
C GLN A 136 -6.64 -71.09 -38.60
N GLU A 137 -7.68 -71.71 -38.03
CA GLU A 137 -8.11 -73.08 -38.37
C GLU A 137 -8.97 -73.01 -39.64
N HIS A 138 -8.45 -73.48 -40.78
CA HIS A 138 -9.23 -73.71 -41.98
C HIS A 138 -9.34 -75.22 -42.27
N LYS A 139 -10.61 -75.61 -42.39
CA LYS A 139 -11.22 -76.92 -42.58
C LYS A 139 -10.82 -77.61 -43.89
#